data_AF-A0A1F3V478-F1
#
_entry.id   AF-A0A1F3V478-F1
#
_cell.length_a   1.000
_cell.length_b   1.000
_cell.length_c   1.000
_cell.angle_alpha   90.00
_cell.angle_beta   90.00
_cell.angle_gamma   90.00
#
_symmetry.space_group_name_H-M   'P 1'
#
loop_
_entity.id
_entity.type
_entity.pdbx_description
1 polymer ?
#
loop_
_entity_poly.entity_id
_entity_poly.type
_entity_poly.pdbx_seq_one_letter_code
_entity_poly.pdbx_strand_id
1 'polypeptide(L)'
;MIAVKNIMLIAFTICVYWSCGFNSEKNNSNNNPEKMIDPVRTDKDEQDGLDSDGDKVLDREEIALGRRPYLADIPKVDVRFLQNYIIEGKFKNLATGADETMLIDTKLGRDNPEFKYRVGELFIRNESYKVAANVGKFSTHSWGEIAPHDLSWVSYPEIDPQFYAQKVLENKHLFDTTKYELSSLSITLESSAKLQGNSGFVCVKNLVVDFYYYNQASESFELLKSAKVERSFNAGVNETFAVKIENVPVDLIAESYFKRGEFVISSVRDYEISELETTFSELLASVKNKSLPVVVNTPLDTRISYVGVNGNSDSFQSILEKIFGDKVRIENDVLEKIDQFANNLPPFTYLQEISSQDKKGQWFVFTNKINQHYLDYKYGTGDVISLSYITGTELANQSSEKIVGVYQNISGDQDYAIYGIGNITPNSQIDIQIAPLRKWGESFVSEDRDYHERPCSCGRNCICGVFTVDCFVKVNHFNSYNNELFFQKDLGQELEQLSLLFNNTEFSLRELVEKRLVNVSWTGKNIHIVISEPSQIIELKNFKENVLFLKLKSVSATTFQGAYMHSVGGKDKKVCPGLVANASRAWGEEGVYSESVMIRDFDAFVRRGLKLLPPRPYSQKFSVSVSSVINNKFN
;
A
#
# COMPACT_ATOMS: atom_id res chain seq x y z
N MET A 1 -30.97 51.08 65.06
CA MET A 1 -30.33 52.34 64.60
C MET A 1 -31.23 52.97 63.54
N ILE A 2 -31.18 54.31 63.44
CA ILE A 2 -31.54 55.21 62.30
C ILE A 2 -32.08 54.47 61.05
N ALA A 3 -33.37 54.51 60.67
CA ALA A 3 -34.22 55.64 60.24
C ALA A 3 -33.89 56.13 58.79
N VAL A 4 -34.70 55.87 57.74
CA VAL A 4 -36.01 56.47 57.35
C VAL A 4 -35.86 57.59 56.27
N LYS A 5 -36.92 57.80 55.45
CA LYS A 5 -37.15 58.85 54.40
C LYS A 5 -36.62 58.52 52.98
N ASN A 6 -37.36 58.68 51.85
CA ASN A 6 -38.25 59.74 51.30
C ASN A 6 -37.44 60.78 50.45
N ILE A 7 -37.92 61.55 49.45
CA ILE A 7 -39.21 61.71 48.71
C ILE A 7 -38.94 62.55 47.41
N MET A 8 -39.98 62.81 46.60
CA MET A 8 -40.08 63.80 45.49
C MET A 8 -39.42 63.40 44.15
N LEU A 9 -40.04 63.56 42.97
CA LEU A 9 -41.18 64.38 42.47
C LEU A 9 -40.86 65.86 42.21
N ILE A 10 -40.68 66.17 40.92
CA ILE A 10 -40.91 67.48 40.30
C ILE A 10 -41.79 67.22 39.06
N ALA A 11 -42.69 68.14 38.73
CA ALA A 11 -43.63 68.03 37.62
C ALA A 11 -43.80 69.39 36.92
N PHE A 12 -44.45 69.40 35.73
CA PHE A 12 -44.99 70.60 35.06
C PHE A 12 -43.90 71.55 34.46
N THR A 13 -44.08 72.30 33.35
CA THR A 13 -45.27 72.61 32.51
C THR A 13 -44.86 73.10 31.08
N ILE A 14 -45.85 73.38 30.20
CA ILE A 14 -45.86 74.26 28.99
C ILE A 14 -45.54 73.53 27.65
N CYS A 15 -46.36 73.45 26.57
CA CYS A 15 -47.64 74.04 26.09
C CYS A 15 -47.53 75.24 25.09
N VAL A 16 -48.21 75.33 23.93
CA VAL A 16 -49.09 74.38 23.18
C VAL A 16 -48.53 74.11 21.75
N TYR A 17 -48.96 74.64 20.57
CA TYR A 17 -50.09 75.50 20.16
C TYR A 17 -50.37 75.42 18.62
N TRP A 18 -51.63 75.71 18.24
CA TRP A 18 -52.22 76.01 16.89
C TRP A 18 -52.76 74.87 15.99
N SER A 19 -53.90 75.19 15.37
CA SER A 19 -54.82 74.41 14.52
C SER A 19 -54.83 75.01 13.08
N CYS A 20 -55.57 74.57 12.04
CA CYS A 20 -56.85 73.85 11.85
C CYS A 20 -56.79 72.96 10.58
N GLY A 21 -57.75 72.08 10.25
CA GLY A 21 -58.98 71.63 10.94
C GLY A 21 -60.05 71.10 9.95
N PHE A 22 -61.15 70.56 10.49
CA PHE A 22 -62.48 70.24 9.89
C PHE A 22 -62.62 69.43 8.57
N ASN A 23 -63.71 68.70 8.30
CA ASN A 23 -64.65 67.88 9.10
C ASN A 23 -65.67 67.20 8.13
N SER A 24 -66.11 65.95 8.37
CA SER A 24 -67.53 65.52 8.24
C SER A 24 -67.71 64.00 8.46
N GLU A 25 -68.88 63.64 8.96
CA GLU A 25 -69.33 62.25 9.16
C GLU A 25 -70.31 61.86 8.04
N LYS A 26 -70.40 60.57 7.64
CA LYS A 26 -71.42 59.63 8.16
C LYS A 26 -71.48 58.29 7.40
N ASN A 27 -72.06 57.31 8.09
CA ASN A 27 -72.34 55.94 7.69
C ASN A 27 -72.88 55.78 6.25
N ASN A 28 -72.43 54.74 5.56
CA ASN A 28 -73.38 53.70 5.16
C ASN A 28 -72.68 52.34 4.96
N SER A 29 -73.18 51.32 5.65
CA SER A 29 -72.81 49.92 5.45
C SER A 29 -73.90 49.21 4.65
N ASN A 30 -73.59 48.71 3.45
CA ASN A 30 -73.94 47.35 3.02
C ASN A 30 -73.51 47.03 1.58
N ASN A 31 -73.24 45.74 1.38
CA ASN A 31 -73.26 44.97 0.12
C ASN A 31 -72.18 45.23 -0.96
N ASN A 32 -71.20 44.30 -0.95
CA ASN A 32 -70.54 43.71 -2.13
C ASN A 32 -71.54 43.41 -3.28
N PRO A 33 -71.10 43.43 -4.57
CA PRO A 33 -70.23 42.36 -5.09
C PRO A 33 -69.02 42.78 -5.95
N GLU A 34 -68.08 41.83 -6.02
CA GLU A 34 -67.19 41.53 -7.16
C GLU A 34 -66.40 42.70 -7.81
N LYS A 35 -65.15 42.87 -7.35
CA LYS A 35 -64.05 43.15 -8.29
C LYS A 35 -63.60 41.85 -8.93
N MET A 36 -63.31 41.89 -10.22
CA MET A 36 -62.71 40.77 -10.96
C MET A 36 -61.36 40.40 -10.33
N ILE A 37 -61.09 39.10 -10.26
CA ILE A 37 -59.75 38.59 -9.97
C ILE A 37 -58.93 38.80 -11.23
N ASP A 38 -57.97 39.73 -11.20
CA ASP A 38 -56.87 39.71 -12.17
C ASP A 38 -56.19 38.33 -12.05
N PRO A 39 -56.09 37.54 -13.14
CA PRO A 39 -55.47 36.24 -13.06
C PRO A 39 -54.01 36.42 -12.65
N VAL A 40 -53.62 35.74 -11.56
CA VAL A 40 -52.22 35.67 -11.14
C VAL A 40 -51.41 35.19 -12.33
N ARG A 41 -50.54 36.07 -12.85
CA ARG A 41 -49.44 35.64 -13.73
C ARG A 41 -48.63 34.63 -12.92
N THR A 42 -48.73 33.36 -13.29
CA THR A 42 -47.80 32.35 -12.82
C THR A 42 -46.42 32.68 -13.37
N ASP A 43 -45.39 32.55 -12.55
CA ASP A 43 -43.99 32.84 -12.87
C ASP A 43 -43.35 31.79 -13.82
N LYS A 44 -44.10 31.40 -14.86
CA LYS A 44 -43.71 30.44 -15.89
C LYS A 44 -43.07 31.12 -17.11
N ASP A 45 -43.45 32.36 -17.38
CA ASP A 45 -42.98 33.11 -18.56
C ASP A 45 -41.50 33.52 -18.46
N GLU A 46 -40.86 33.42 -17.28
CA GLU A 46 -39.42 33.70 -17.08
C GLU A 46 -38.51 32.45 -17.14
N GLN A 47 -39.07 31.22 -17.09
CA GLN A 47 -38.29 29.97 -17.28
C GLN A 47 -38.08 29.60 -18.76
N ASP A 48 -38.67 30.35 -19.70
CA ASP A 48 -38.81 29.95 -21.11
C ASP A 48 -37.53 30.00 -21.96
N GLY A 49 -36.40 30.43 -21.38
CA GLY A 49 -35.10 30.54 -22.06
C GLY A 49 -33.91 30.42 -21.12
N LEU A 50 -34.06 29.74 -19.98
CA LEU A 50 -32.96 29.42 -19.07
C LEU A 50 -32.38 28.04 -19.38
N ASP A 51 -31.09 27.95 -19.07
CA ASP A 51 -30.25 26.75 -19.00
C ASP A 51 -29.59 26.91 -17.61
N SER A 52 -30.09 26.18 -16.62
CA SER A 52 -29.83 26.44 -15.20
C SER A 52 -28.64 25.66 -14.62
N ASP A 53 -28.06 24.70 -15.33
CA ASP A 53 -26.88 23.92 -14.89
C ASP A 53 -25.70 23.91 -15.88
N GLY A 54 -25.90 24.37 -17.13
CA GLY A 54 -24.85 24.67 -18.09
C GLY A 54 -24.63 23.63 -19.19
N ASP A 55 -25.48 22.61 -19.32
CA ASP A 55 -25.30 21.52 -20.30
C ASP A 55 -25.64 21.87 -21.76
N LYS A 56 -26.11 23.11 -22.01
CA LYS A 56 -26.55 23.67 -23.31
C LYS A 56 -27.94 23.21 -23.79
N VAL A 57 -28.69 22.46 -22.99
CA VAL A 57 -30.14 22.22 -23.15
C VAL A 57 -30.91 23.29 -22.35
N LEU A 58 -32.14 23.62 -22.77
CA LEU A 58 -33.00 24.55 -22.02
C LEU A 58 -33.86 23.81 -20.98
N ASP A 59 -34.04 24.40 -19.80
CA ASP A 59 -34.84 23.88 -18.68
C ASP A 59 -36.22 23.36 -19.14
N ARG A 60 -36.86 24.06 -20.08
CA ARG A 60 -38.16 23.71 -20.66
C ARG A 60 -38.11 22.47 -21.57
N GLU A 61 -37.04 22.29 -22.32
CA GLU A 61 -36.86 21.12 -23.20
C GLU A 61 -36.56 19.87 -22.37
N GLU A 62 -35.75 20.00 -21.32
CA GLU A 62 -35.54 18.96 -20.33
C GLU A 62 -36.84 18.51 -19.65
N ILE A 63 -37.68 19.45 -19.17
CA ILE A 63 -38.99 19.12 -18.58
C ILE A 63 -39.87 18.37 -19.59
N ALA A 64 -39.86 18.77 -20.87
CA ALA A 64 -40.62 18.10 -21.93
C ALA A 64 -40.10 16.67 -22.24
N LEU A 65 -38.81 16.41 -22.01
CA LEU A 65 -38.17 15.10 -22.12
C LEU A 65 -38.23 14.27 -20.83
N GLY A 66 -38.74 14.82 -19.74
CA GLY A 66 -38.78 14.17 -18.41
C GLY A 66 -37.43 14.11 -17.69
N ARG A 67 -36.48 15.00 -18.05
CA ARG A 67 -35.18 15.18 -17.38
C ARG A 67 -35.30 16.21 -16.24
N ARG A 68 -34.20 16.87 -15.83
CA ARG A 68 -34.14 17.65 -14.57
C ARG A 68 -33.31 18.93 -14.71
N PRO A 69 -33.97 20.13 -14.80
CA PRO A 69 -33.37 21.47 -14.97
C PRO A 69 -32.23 21.95 -14.06
N TYR A 70 -31.69 21.11 -13.19
CA TYR A 70 -30.63 21.46 -12.25
C TYR A 70 -29.64 20.30 -12.07
N LEU A 71 -29.49 19.41 -13.06
CA LEU A 71 -28.68 18.19 -13.00
C LEU A 71 -28.06 17.87 -14.38
N ALA A 72 -27.05 18.67 -14.75
CA ALA A 72 -26.46 18.73 -16.09
C ALA A 72 -26.29 17.37 -16.78
N ASP A 73 -26.95 17.22 -17.93
CA ASP A 73 -26.94 16.02 -18.74
C ASP A 73 -25.64 15.95 -19.57
N ILE A 74 -24.55 15.59 -18.90
CA ILE A 74 -23.26 15.33 -19.55
C ILE A 74 -23.13 13.84 -19.94
N PRO A 75 -22.49 13.52 -21.07
CA PRO A 75 -21.97 12.18 -21.30
C PRO A 75 -20.95 11.83 -20.21
N LYS A 76 -21.03 10.60 -19.68
CA LYS A 76 -20.15 10.12 -18.61
C LYS A 76 -19.36 8.93 -19.12
N VAL A 77 -18.07 9.13 -19.40
CA VAL A 77 -17.16 8.10 -19.87
C VAL A 77 -16.33 7.59 -18.70
N ASP A 78 -16.72 6.43 -18.15
CA ASP A 78 -15.94 5.72 -17.14
C ASP A 78 -14.68 5.14 -17.80
N VAL A 79 -13.55 5.83 -17.70
CA VAL A 79 -12.24 5.25 -18.00
C VAL A 79 -11.65 4.67 -16.71
N ARG A 80 -11.21 3.41 -16.75
CA ARG A 80 -10.51 2.77 -15.64
C ARG A 80 -9.31 1.96 -16.15
N PHE A 81 -8.21 2.01 -15.42
CA PHE A 81 -7.13 1.07 -15.60
C PHE A 81 -7.60 -0.36 -15.31
N LEU A 82 -7.22 -1.29 -16.18
CA LEU A 82 -7.24 -2.71 -15.87
C LEU A 82 -5.94 -3.05 -15.14
N GLN A 83 -5.94 -4.05 -14.26
CA GLN A 83 -4.74 -4.52 -13.53
C GLN A 83 -3.62 -5.11 -14.42
N ASN A 84 -3.81 -5.08 -15.75
CA ASN A 84 -2.84 -5.53 -16.74
C ASN A 84 -1.97 -4.35 -17.20
N TYR A 85 -0.67 -4.47 -16.99
CA TYR A 85 0.38 -3.68 -17.62
C TYR A 85 1.55 -4.58 -18.03
N ILE A 86 2.39 -4.07 -18.93
CA ILE A 86 3.71 -4.61 -19.27
C ILE A 86 4.74 -3.50 -19.11
N ILE A 87 5.84 -3.73 -18.38
CA ILE A 87 7.03 -2.86 -18.35
C ILE A 87 8.17 -3.59 -19.05
N GLU A 88 8.72 -2.98 -20.10
CA GLU A 88 9.85 -3.50 -20.88
C GLU A 88 11.03 -2.53 -20.77
N GLY A 89 12.15 -3.03 -20.25
CA GLY A 89 13.42 -2.30 -20.18
C GLY A 89 14.54 -3.08 -20.88
N LYS A 90 15.37 -2.40 -21.67
CA LYS A 90 16.59 -2.96 -22.27
C LYS A 90 17.81 -2.28 -21.66
N PHE A 91 18.67 -3.08 -21.04
CA PHE A 91 19.88 -2.65 -20.37
C PHE A 91 21.08 -3.28 -21.05
N LYS A 92 22.22 -2.59 -21.01
CA LYS A 92 23.49 -3.11 -21.48
C LYS A 92 24.46 -3.16 -20.32
N ASN A 93 25.00 -4.34 -20.08
CA ASN A 93 25.94 -4.60 -19.00
C ASN A 93 27.32 -4.00 -19.34
N LEU A 94 27.79 -3.04 -18.56
CA LEU A 94 29.03 -2.30 -18.82
C LEU A 94 30.29 -3.17 -18.66
N ALA A 95 30.22 -4.27 -17.91
CA ALA A 95 31.36 -5.15 -17.67
C ALA A 95 31.51 -6.27 -18.72
N THR A 96 30.39 -6.76 -19.27
CA THR A 96 30.38 -7.87 -20.25
C THR A 96 30.03 -7.44 -21.67
N GLY A 97 29.43 -6.26 -21.85
CA GLY A 97 28.88 -5.79 -23.12
C GLY A 97 27.60 -6.50 -23.57
N ALA A 98 27.02 -7.36 -22.73
CA ALA A 98 25.81 -8.11 -23.04
C ALA A 98 24.53 -7.28 -22.82
N ASP A 99 23.50 -7.54 -23.63
CA ASP A 99 22.17 -6.96 -23.45
C ASP A 99 21.36 -7.82 -22.46
N GLU A 100 20.78 -7.19 -21.44
CA GLU A 100 19.91 -7.78 -20.42
C GLU A 100 18.52 -7.11 -20.49
N THR A 101 17.44 -7.90 -20.42
CA THR A 101 16.06 -7.41 -20.61
C THR A 101 15.20 -7.57 -19.36
N MET A 102 14.68 -6.46 -18.84
CA MET A 102 13.60 -6.45 -17.84
C MET A 102 12.26 -6.66 -18.54
N LEU A 103 11.47 -7.61 -18.02
CA LEU A 103 10.06 -7.79 -18.37
C LEU A 103 9.22 -7.99 -17.11
N ILE A 104 8.31 -7.06 -16.85
CA ILE A 104 7.30 -7.15 -15.79
C ILE A 104 5.93 -7.15 -16.48
N ASP A 105 5.36 -8.35 -16.67
CA ASP A 105 4.00 -8.55 -17.19
C ASP A 105 3.09 -9.11 -16.09
N THR A 106 2.00 -8.40 -15.81
CA THR A 106 0.99 -8.77 -14.80
C THR A 106 -0.07 -9.74 -15.34
N LYS A 107 -0.20 -9.89 -16.67
CA LYS A 107 -1.17 -10.83 -17.30
C LYS A 107 -0.94 -12.28 -16.88
N LEU A 108 0.30 -12.62 -16.54
CA LEU A 108 0.73 -13.92 -16.04
C LEU A 108 -0.01 -14.39 -14.77
N GLY A 109 -0.70 -13.48 -14.06
CA GLY A 109 -1.54 -13.82 -12.90
C GLY A 109 -2.95 -14.31 -13.23
N ARG A 110 -3.49 -14.06 -14.44
CA ARG A 110 -4.92 -14.24 -14.75
C ARG A 110 -5.44 -15.68 -14.60
N ASP A 111 -4.59 -16.68 -14.81
CA ASP A 111 -4.98 -18.10 -14.72
C ASP A 111 -4.86 -18.67 -13.29
N ASN A 112 -4.43 -17.87 -12.31
CA ASN A 112 -4.41 -18.26 -10.90
C ASN A 112 -5.81 -18.06 -10.26
N PRO A 113 -6.46 -19.09 -9.68
CA PRO A 113 -7.73 -18.94 -8.96
C PRO A 113 -7.71 -17.95 -7.79
N GLU A 114 -6.53 -17.62 -7.24
CA GLU A 114 -6.37 -16.64 -6.15
C GLU A 114 -6.28 -15.18 -6.65
N PHE A 115 -6.26 -14.94 -7.97
CA PHE A 115 -6.09 -13.64 -8.58
C PHE A 115 -7.28 -12.70 -8.35
N LYS A 116 -7.17 -11.85 -7.34
CA LYS A 116 -8.14 -10.79 -7.01
C LYS A 116 -8.02 -9.64 -8.01
N TYR A 117 -8.83 -9.70 -9.07
CA TYR A 117 -8.88 -8.66 -10.09
C TYR A 117 -9.29 -7.31 -9.51
N ARG A 118 -8.48 -6.28 -9.75
CA ARG A 118 -8.71 -4.88 -9.33
C ARG A 118 -8.80 -3.96 -10.56
N VAL A 119 -9.45 -2.82 -10.40
CA VAL A 119 -9.53 -1.76 -11.42
C VAL A 119 -9.16 -0.42 -10.80
N GLY A 120 -8.70 0.53 -11.62
CA GLY A 120 -8.33 1.86 -11.14
C GLY A 120 -9.51 2.60 -10.50
N GLU A 121 -9.25 3.30 -9.40
CA GLU A 121 -10.24 4.08 -8.65
C GLU A 121 -9.96 5.59 -8.74
N LEU A 122 -11.03 6.40 -8.70
CA LEU A 122 -10.97 7.86 -8.76
C LEU A 122 -10.27 8.43 -7.53
N PHE A 123 -9.42 9.44 -7.72
CA PHE A 123 -8.63 10.06 -6.65
C PHE A 123 -9.49 10.53 -5.47
N ILE A 124 -10.60 11.23 -5.74
CA ILE A 124 -11.50 11.70 -4.68
C ILE A 124 -12.15 10.56 -3.87
N ARG A 125 -12.31 9.35 -4.42
CA ARG A 125 -12.82 8.19 -3.67
C ARG A 125 -11.79 7.74 -2.64
N ASN A 126 -10.54 7.54 -3.07
CA ASN A 126 -9.43 7.13 -2.21
C ASN A 126 -9.20 8.15 -1.09
N GLU A 127 -9.09 9.43 -1.40
CA GLU A 127 -8.85 10.46 -0.38
C GLU A 127 -10.09 10.66 0.53
N SER A 128 -11.33 10.59 0.02
CA SER A 128 -12.52 10.61 0.90
C SER A 128 -12.52 9.43 1.89
N TYR A 129 -12.12 8.23 1.46
CA TYR A 129 -12.08 7.05 2.32
C TYR A 129 -10.95 7.13 3.36
N LYS A 130 -9.77 7.61 2.95
CA LYS A 130 -8.61 7.83 3.82
C LYS A 130 -8.86 8.93 4.87
N VAL A 131 -9.50 10.04 4.49
CA VAL A 131 -9.91 11.09 5.44
C VAL A 131 -11.00 10.57 6.38
N ALA A 132 -11.96 9.77 5.89
CA ALA A 132 -12.95 9.11 6.74
C ALA A 132 -12.31 8.24 7.82
N ALA A 133 -11.29 7.44 7.47
CA ALA A 133 -10.59 6.59 8.44
C ALA A 133 -9.75 7.41 9.43
N ASN A 134 -9.10 8.49 8.98
CA ASN A 134 -8.36 9.41 9.86
C ASN A 134 -9.25 10.12 10.90
N VAL A 135 -10.50 10.44 10.54
CA VAL A 135 -11.50 11.06 11.45
C VAL A 135 -12.28 10.00 12.24
N GLY A 136 -12.42 8.80 11.68
CA GLY A 136 -13.02 7.62 12.31
C GLY A 136 -14.42 7.88 12.85
N LYS A 137 -14.56 7.78 14.17
CA LYS A 137 -15.84 7.89 14.89
C LYS A 137 -16.38 9.33 15.08
N PHE A 138 -15.64 10.35 14.64
CA PHE A 138 -16.07 11.76 14.74
C PHE A 138 -16.79 12.22 13.46
N SER A 139 -17.69 11.37 12.96
CA SER A 139 -18.17 11.30 11.58
C SER A 139 -19.32 12.25 11.22
N THR A 140 -19.47 13.39 11.88
CA THR A 140 -20.56 14.34 11.60
C THR A 140 -20.33 15.18 10.33
N HIS A 141 -19.11 15.72 10.17
CA HIS A 141 -18.66 16.48 9.00
C HIS A 141 -17.14 16.51 8.96
N SER A 142 -16.55 16.69 7.78
CA SER A 142 -15.12 16.92 7.62
C SER A 142 -14.85 17.81 6.41
N TRP A 143 -13.73 18.52 6.43
CA TRP A 143 -13.35 19.44 5.36
C TRP A 143 -11.92 19.17 4.89
N GLY A 144 -11.67 19.41 3.62
CA GLY A 144 -10.36 19.30 3.00
C GLY A 144 -10.14 20.37 1.93
N GLU A 145 -9.04 20.24 1.22
CA GLU A 145 -8.83 20.87 -0.08
C GLU A 145 -9.12 19.79 -1.12
N ILE A 146 -10.14 20.00 -1.96
CA ILE A 146 -10.50 19.08 -3.04
C ILE A 146 -10.07 19.73 -4.35
N ALA A 147 -9.05 19.16 -5.00
CA ALA A 147 -8.50 19.73 -6.22
C ALA A 147 -9.41 19.41 -7.42
N PRO A 148 -9.48 20.29 -8.44
CA PRO A 148 -10.28 20.04 -9.64
C PRO A 148 -9.89 18.78 -10.42
N HIS A 149 -8.70 18.22 -10.18
CA HIS A 149 -8.21 16.98 -10.78
C HIS A 149 -8.65 15.71 -10.04
N ASP A 150 -8.96 15.77 -8.74
CA ASP A 150 -9.42 14.61 -7.96
C ASP A 150 -10.74 14.03 -8.50
N LEU A 151 -11.50 14.88 -9.21
CA LEU A 151 -12.76 14.59 -9.88
C LEU A 151 -12.61 13.87 -11.23
N SER A 152 -11.41 13.80 -11.83
CA SER A 152 -11.18 13.15 -13.13
C SER A 152 -9.99 12.20 -13.19
N TRP A 153 -9.10 12.25 -12.21
CA TRP A 153 -7.93 11.39 -12.13
C TRP A 153 -8.26 10.02 -11.57
N VAL A 154 -7.75 8.99 -12.22
CA VAL A 154 -7.89 7.58 -11.86
C VAL A 154 -6.50 7.00 -11.59
N SER A 155 -6.31 6.52 -10.36
CA SER A 155 -5.09 5.83 -9.91
C SER A 155 -4.97 4.44 -10.52
N TYR A 156 -3.74 3.96 -10.77
CA TYR A 156 -3.54 2.56 -11.12
C TYR A 156 -3.95 1.64 -9.94
N PRO A 157 -4.65 0.52 -10.17
CA PRO A 157 -5.03 -0.39 -9.10
C PRO A 157 -3.81 -0.96 -8.38
N GLU A 158 -3.92 -1.16 -7.06
CA GLU A 158 -2.90 -1.90 -6.33
C GLU A 158 -2.67 -3.29 -6.94
N ILE A 159 -1.42 -3.59 -7.24
CA ILE A 159 -0.99 -4.95 -7.58
C ILE A 159 -0.85 -5.84 -6.34
N ASP A 160 -0.74 -7.13 -6.58
CA ASP A 160 -0.48 -8.13 -5.55
C ASP A 160 0.91 -7.91 -4.90
N PRO A 161 1.03 -7.87 -3.54
CA PRO A 161 2.30 -7.63 -2.86
C PRO A 161 3.36 -8.71 -3.11
N GLN A 162 2.97 -9.99 -3.27
CA GLN A 162 3.90 -11.09 -3.50
C GLN A 162 4.52 -11.01 -4.90
N PHE A 163 3.70 -10.79 -5.94
CA PHE A 163 4.17 -10.51 -7.30
C PHE A 163 5.05 -9.26 -7.36
N TYR A 164 4.64 -8.17 -6.70
CA TYR A 164 5.41 -6.93 -6.66
C TYR A 164 6.80 -7.15 -6.02
N ALA A 165 6.84 -7.72 -4.81
CA ALA A 165 8.10 -7.95 -4.09
C ALA A 165 9.04 -8.90 -4.86
N GLN A 166 8.50 -9.94 -5.52
CA GLN A 166 9.27 -10.77 -6.44
C GLN A 166 9.88 -9.94 -7.60
N LYS A 167 9.06 -9.14 -8.30
CA LYS A 167 9.52 -8.39 -9.49
C LYS A 167 10.50 -7.27 -9.15
N VAL A 168 10.37 -6.66 -7.97
CA VAL A 168 11.35 -5.72 -7.40
C VAL A 168 12.69 -6.43 -7.16
N LEU A 169 12.68 -7.60 -6.51
CA LEU A 169 13.90 -8.38 -6.26
C LEU A 169 14.60 -8.83 -7.54
N GLU A 170 13.84 -9.29 -8.53
CA GLU A 170 14.35 -9.72 -9.84
C GLU A 170 15.03 -8.57 -10.60
N ASN A 171 14.41 -7.38 -10.67
CA ASN A 171 14.77 -6.38 -11.68
C ASN A 171 15.46 -5.11 -11.14
N LYS A 172 15.36 -4.78 -9.85
CA LYS A 172 15.90 -3.51 -9.31
C LYS A 172 17.41 -3.35 -9.48
N HIS A 173 18.17 -4.44 -9.57
CA HIS A 173 19.62 -4.40 -9.75
C HIS A 173 20.07 -3.85 -11.13
N LEU A 174 19.20 -3.90 -12.15
CA LEU A 174 19.46 -3.37 -13.50
C LEU A 174 19.52 -1.84 -13.56
N PHE A 175 19.02 -1.16 -12.51
CA PHE A 175 19.01 0.30 -12.39
C PHE A 175 20.28 0.84 -11.70
N ASP A 176 21.27 -0.01 -11.43
CA ASP A 176 22.60 0.42 -11.00
C ASP A 176 23.40 0.98 -12.20
N THR A 177 23.40 2.31 -12.31
CA THR A 177 24.09 3.06 -13.37
C THR A 177 25.62 2.91 -13.37
N THR A 178 26.21 2.28 -12.33
CA THR A 178 27.64 1.91 -12.33
C THR A 178 27.93 0.59 -13.04
N LYS A 179 26.89 -0.23 -13.28
CA LYS A 179 26.97 -1.54 -13.94
C LYS A 179 26.19 -1.63 -15.25
N TYR A 180 25.16 -0.80 -15.42
CA TYR A 180 24.18 -0.93 -16.50
C TYR A 180 23.89 0.41 -17.19
N GLU A 181 23.83 0.37 -18.53
CA GLU A 181 23.40 1.47 -19.40
C GLU A 181 21.98 1.17 -19.93
N LEU A 182 21.00 2.03 -19.62
CA LEU A 182 19.63 1.89 -20.11
C LEU A 182 19.54 2.30 -21.58
N SER A 183 19.17 1.37 -22.45
CA SER A 183 19.02 1.59 -23.90
C SER A 183 17.59 1.97 -24.31
N SER A 184 16.57 1.44 -23.64
CA SER A 184 15.16 1.82 -23.88
C SER A 184 14.25 1.38 -22.73
N LEU A 185 13.27 2.20 -22.36
CA LEU A 185 12.24 1.88 -21.38
C LEU A 185 10.85 2.22 -21.91
N SER A 186 9.90 1.28 -21.79
CA SER A 186 8.51 1.49 -22.18
C SER A 186 7.52 0.78 -21.26
N ILE A 187 6.32 1.34 -21.14
CA ILE A 187 5.18 0.76 -20.41
C ILE A 187 4.02 0.59 -21.38
N THR A 188 3.36 -0.56 -21.37
CA THR A 188 2.05 -0.75 -22.01
C THR A 188 0.98 -0.91 -20.92
N LEU A 189 -0.04 -0.05 -20.94
CA LEU A 189 -1.16 -0.04 -19.99
C LEU A 189 -2.43 -0.52 -20.70
N GLU A 190 -3.20 -1.42 -20.10
CA GLU A 190 -4.56 -1.74 -20.56
C GLU A 190 -5.61 -0.98 -19.74
N SER A 191 -6.60 -0.42 -20.44
CA SER A 191 -7.70 0.34 -19.85
C SER A 191 -9.04 -0.06 -20.47
N SER A 192 -10.10 0.03 -19.68
CA SER A 192 -11.48 0.01 -20.18
C SER A 192 -12.04 1.42 -20.24
N ALA A 193 -12.83 1.71 -21.27
CA ALA A 193 -13.72 2.86 -21.34
C ALA A 193 -15.17 2.37 -21.51
N LYS A 194 -16.09 2.98 -20.77
CA LYS A 194 -17.53 2.76 -20.92
C LYS A 194 -18.27 4.09 -20.91
N LEU A 195 -19.00 4.40 -21.98
CA LEU A 195 -20.01 5.46 -21.94
C LEU A 195 -21.20 4.95 -21.10
N GLN A 196 -21.55 5.63 -20.02
CA GLN A 196 -22.72 5.29 -19.22
C GLN A 196 -24.00 5.41 -20.06
N GLY A 197 -24.98 4.55 -19.80
CA GLY A 197 -26.23 4.54 -20.54
C GLY A 197 -27.05 5.80 -20.25
N ASN A 198 -27.34 6.58 -21.29
CA ASN A 198 -28.06 7.85 -21.19
C ASN A 198 -29.12 7.96 -22.31
N SER A 199 -30.16 8.77 -22.08
CA SER A 199 -31.16 9.14 -23.09
C SER A 199 -30.67 10.21 -24.07
N GLY A 200 -29.71 11.06 -23.67
CA GLY A 200 -29.20 12.16 -24.49
C GLY A 200 -28.04 11.79 -25.41
N PHE A 201 -27.19 10.84 -25.00
CA PHE A 201 -25.93 10.52 -25.68
C PHE A 201 -25.86 9.03 -26.00
N VAL A 202 -25.72 8.72 -27.29
CA VAL A 202 -25.63 7.36 -27.82
C VAL A 202 -24.18 7.02 -28.15
N CYS A 203 -23.38 7.97 -28.63
CA CYS A 203 -22.00 7.71 -29.08
C CYS A 203 -21.06 8.91 -28.93
N VAL A 204 -19.95 8.71 -28.20
CA VAL A 204 -18.82 9.65 -28.14
C VAL A 204 -17.65 9.14 -28.99
N LYS A 205 -16.79 10.04 -29.49
CA LYS A 205 -15.68 9.67 -30.39
C LYS A 205 -14.33 10.20 -29.93
N ASN A 206 -13.26 9.58 -30.41
CA ASN A 206 -11.91 10.14 -30.39
C ASN A 206 -11.38 10.49 -28.99
N LEU A 207 -11.65 9.61 -28.01
CA LEU A 207 -11.29 9.77 -26.60
C LEU A 207 -9.80 10.10 -26.40
N VAL A 208 -9.51 11.23 -25.77
CA VAL A 208 -8.16 11.67 -25.40
C VAL A 208 -7.93 11.39 -23.92
N VAL A 209 -6.95 10.54 -23.62
CA VAL A 209 -6.53 10.19 -22.26
C VAL A 209 -5.12 10.70 -22.02
N ASP A 210 -4.96 11.51 -20.97
CA ASP A 210 -3.66 12.00 -20.51
C ASP A 210 -3.16 11.11 -19.35
N PHE A 211 -1.88 10.72 -19.41
CA PHE A 211 -1.22 9.85 -18.45
C PHE A 211 -0.14 10.61 -17.69
N TYR A 212 -0.17 10.54 -16.37
CA TYR A 212 0.73 11.28 -15.48
C TYR A 212 1.51 10.35 -14.55
N TYR A 213 2.59 10.85 -13.97
CA TYR A 213 3.23 10.25 -12.80
C TYR A 213 3.57 11.34 -11.77
N TYR A 214 3.72 10.95 -10.51
CA TYR A 214 4.26 11.84 -9.48
C TYR A 214 5.80 11.77 -9.51
N ASN A 215 6.44 12.89 -9.83
CA ASN A 215 7.89 13.01 -9.77
C ASN A 215 8.32 13.46 -8.37
N GLN A 216 8.94 12.53 -7.64
CA GLN A 216 9.43 12.72 -6.28
C GLN A 216 10.58 13.74 -6.15
N ALA A 217 11.21 14.17 -7.26
CA ALA A 217 12.26 15.18 -7.27
C ALA A 217 11.75 16.61 -7.57
N SER A 218 10.57 16.75 -8.19
CA SER A 218 9.89 18.03 -8.43
C SER A 218 8.67 18.25 -7.53
N GLU A 219 8.35 17.26 -6.67
CA GLU A 219 7.16 17.19 -5.81
C GLU A 219 5.83 17.41 -6.56
N SER A 220 5.80 17.07 -7.87
CA SER A 220 4.72 17.45 -8.78
C SER A 220 4.29 16.33 -9.73
N PHE A 221 3.08 16.45 -10.29
CA PHE A 221 2.56 15.52 -11.28
C PHE A 221 2.95 15.92 -12.70
N GLU A 222 3.71 15.07 -13.38
CA GLU A 222 4.26 15.31 -14.71
C GLU A 222 3.55 14.45 -15.77
N LEU A 223 3.29 15.02 -16.94
CA LEU A 223 2.62 14.34 -18.06
C LEU A 223 3.60 13.41 -18.79
N LEU A 224 3.34 12.10 -18.76
CA LEU A 224 4.06 11.09 -19.53
C LEU A 224 3.66 11.09 -21.01
N LYS A 225 2.35 11.11 -21.27
CA LYS A 225 1.80 10.97 -22.63
C LYS A 225 0.34 11.44 -22.68
N SER A 226 -0.03 12.10 -23.77
CA SER A 226 -1.42 12.19 -24.23
C SER A 226 -1.67 11.14 -25.31
N ALA A 227 -2.78 10.42 -25.24
CA ALA A 227 -3.14 9.39 -26.22
C ALA A 227 -4.58 9.57 -26.71
N LYS A 228 -4.74 9.80 -28.02
CA LYS A 228 -6.02 9.80 -28.71
C LYS A 228 -6.38 8.37 -29.13
N VAL A 229 -7.53 7.88 -28.70
CA VAL A 229 -8.09 6.58 -29.08
C VAL A 229 -9.12 6.82 -30.18
N GLU A 230 -8.71 6.65 -31.44
CA GLU A 230 -9.54 6.93 -32.62
C GLU A 230 -10.59 5.83 -32.84
N ARG A 231 -11.64 5.87 -32.01
CA ARG A 231 -12.78 4.94 -31.98
C ARG A 231 -14.08 5.69 -31.64
N SER A 232 -15.20 4.98 -31.78
CA SER A 232 -16.55 5.43 -31.43
C SER A 232 -17.06 4.56 -30.29
N PHE A 233 -17.24 5.13 -29.10
CA PHE A 233 -17.66 4.44 -27.88
C PHE A 233 -19.17 4.57 -27.69
N ASN A 234 -19.86 3.43 -27.65
CA ASN A 234 -21.33 3.39 -27.65
C ASN A 234 -21.90 3.25 -26.23
N ALA A 235 -23.04 3.89 -25.96
CA ALA A 235 -23.68 3.92 -24.65
C ALA A 235 -23.96 2.51 -24.11
N GLY A 236 -23.56 2.26 -22.86
CA GLY A 236 -23.70 0.98 -22.18
C GLY A 236 -22.63 -0.07 -22.52
N VAL A 237 -21.89 0.08 -23.62
CA VAL A 237 -20.84 -0.86 -24.04
C VAL A 237 -19.55 -0.58 -23.28
N ASN A 238 -18.89 -1.64 -22.78
CA ASN A 238 -17.58 -1.57 -22.15
C ASN A 238 -16.50 -2.02 -23.15
N GLU A 239 -15.62 -1.11 -23.55
CA GLU A 239 -14.57 -1.37 -24.54
C GLU A 239 -13.18 -1.32 -23.92
N THR A 240 -12.28 -2.18 -24.39
CA THR A 240 -10.87 -2.22 -23.93
C THR A 240 -9.91 -1.70 -24.98
N PHE A 241 -8.93 -0.91 -24.53
CA PHE A 241 -7.83 -0.40 -25.34
C PHE A 241 -6.51 -0.51 -24.58
N ALA A 242 -5.40 -0.47 -25.30
CA ALA A 242 -4.06 -0.50 -24.73
C ALA A 242 -3.25 0.71 -25.22
N VAL A 243 -2.50 1.34 -24.33
CA VAL A 243 -1.63 2.48 -24.64
C VAL A 243 -0.19 2.12 -24.31
N LYS A 244 0.68 2.17 -25.32
CA LYS A 244 2.14 2.10 -25.12
C LYS A 244 2.70 3.51 -24.92
N ILE A 245 3.44 3.69 -23.83
CA ILE A 245 4.26 4.85 -23.50
C ILE A 245 5.72 4.44 -23.73
N GLU A 246 6.46 5.22 -24.51
CA GLU A 246 7.87 4.97 -24.86
C GLU A 246 8.74 6.12 -24.35
N ASN A 247 10.04 5.88 -24.15
CA ASN A 247 10.97 6.83 -23.53
C ASN A 247 10.52 7.25 -22.12
N VAL A 248 10.06 6.27 -21.34
CA VAL A 248 9.56 6.47 -19.97
C VAL A 248 10.69 6.97 -19.05
N PRO A 249 10.43 7.96 -18.17
CA PRO A 249 11.42 8.43 -17.19
C PRO A 249 11.92 7.30 -16.29
N VAL A 250 13.24 7.26 -16.04
CA VAL A 250 13.86 6.23 -15.19
C VAL A 250 13.31 6.29 -13.77
N ASP A 251 13.10 7.50 -13.26
CA ASP A 251 12.68 7.75 -11.87
C ASP A 251 11.27 7.22 -11.57
N LEU A 252 10.37 7.16 -12.57
CA LEU A 252 9.08 6.49 -12.42
C LEU A 252 9.24 5.02 -12.04
N ILE A 253 10.22 4.32 -12.61
CA ILE A 253 10.46 2.90 -12.28
C ILE A 253 11.39 2.74 -11.07
N ALA A 254 12.48 3.51 -11.00
CA ALA A 254 13.51 3.36 -9.98
C ALA A 254 13.12 3.95 -8.61
N GLU A 255 12.43 5.09 -8.59
CA GLU A 255 12.06 5.83 -7.38
C GLU A 255 10.59 5.62 -7.02
N SER A 256 9.65 5.98 -7.90
CA SER A 256 8.21 5.88 -7.61
C SER A 256 7.77 4.42 -7.51
N TYR A 257 8.00 3.61 -8.54
CA TYR A 257 7.55 2.22 -8.56
C TYR A 257 8.36 1.33 -7.60
N PHE A 258 9.68 1.17 -7.76
CA PHE A 258 10.48 0.22 -6.98
C PHE A 258 10.87 0.64 -5.55
N LYS A 259 10.60 1.87 -5.09
CA LYS A 259 10.81 2.27 -3.68
C LYS A 259 9.54 2.69 -2.94
N ARG A 260 8.42 2.93 -3.65
CA ARG A 260 7.17 3.39 -3.00
C ARG A 260 5.94 2.58 -3.43
N GLY A 261 6.01 1.83 -4.54
CA GLY A 261 4.85 1.14 -5.12
C GLY A 261 3.88 2.11 -5.82
N GLU A 262 4.33 3.32 -6.13
CA GLU A 262 3.58 4.34 -6.87
C GLU A 262 3.69 4.11 -8.38
N PHE A 263 2.65 4.44 -9.15
CA PHE A 263 2.63 4.17 -10.59
C PHE A 263 1.80 5.22 -11.36
N VAL A 264 1.40 4.89 -12.58
CA VAL A 264 0.78 5.84 -13.53
C VAL A 264 -0.63 6.24 -13.10
N ILE A 265 -0.98 7.50 -13.35
CA ILE A 265 -2.32 8.07 -13.19
C ILE A 265 -2.89 8.34 -14.58
N SER A 266 -4.20 8.22 -14.77
CA SER A 266 -4.86 8.63 -16.02
C SER A 266 -5.98 9.65 -15.77
N SER A 267 -6.21 10.53 -16.73
CA SER A 267 -7.39 11.40 -16.78
C SER A 267 -7.99 11.35 -18.18
N VAL A 268 -9.32 11.33 -18.27
CA VAL A 268 -9.98 11.80 -19.49
C VAL A 268 -9.65 13.28 -19.64
N ARG A 269 -9.15 13.67 -20.80
CA ARG A 269 -8.86 15.07 -21.15
C ARG A 269 -10.02 15.64 -21.96
N ASP A 270 -10.39 14.95 -23.04
CA ASP A 270 -11.45 15.39 -23.94
C ASP A 270 -12.00 14.24 -24.82
N TYR A 271 -13.12 14.47 -25.48
CA TYR A 271 -13.68 13.63 -26.55
C TYR A 271 -14.74 14.42 -27.34
N GLU A 272 -15.05 13.93 -28.55
CA GLU A 272 -16.05 14.52 -29.43
C GLU A 272 -17.46 14.02 -29.07
N ILE A 273 -18.40 14.95 -28.85
CA ILE A 273 -19.82 14.67 -28.60
C ILE A 273 -20.58 14.90 -29.91
N SER A 274 -21.11 13.82 -30.51
CA SER A 274 -21.66 13.90 -31.86
C SER A 274 -23.04 14.56 -31.90
N GLU A 275 -23.76 14.50 -30.79
CA GLU A 275 -25.13 14.96 -30.62
C GLU A 275 -25.24 16.48 -30.33
N LEU A 276 -24.12 17.12 -29.92
CA LEU A 276 -24.04 18.54 -29.55
C LEU A 276 -23.01 19.34 -30.36
N GLU A 277 -22.37 18.74 -31.38
CA GLU A 277 -21.33 19.36 -32.23
C GLU A 277 -20.20 20.09 -31.46
N THR A 278 -19.84 19.57 -30.27
CA THR A 278 -18.94 20.21 -29.30
C THR A 278 -18.04 19.16 -28.62
N THR A 279 -17.01 19.60 -27.89
CA THR A 279 -16.16 18.69 -27.11
C THR A 279 -16.62 18.56 -25.65
N PHE A 280 -16.16 17.51 -24.97
CA PHE A 280 -16.38 17.34 -23.54
C PHE A 280 -15.73 18.46 -22.72
N SER A 281 -14.56 18.95 -23.10
CA SER A 281 -13.88 20.04 -22.38
C SER A 281 -14.65 21.37 -22.50
N GLU A 282 -15.23 21.68 -23.66
CA GLU A 282 -16.11 22.83 -23.88
C GLU A 282 -17.42 22.73 -23.09
N LEU A 283 -18.07 21.56 -23.12
CA LEU A 283 -19.31 21.30 -22.39
C LEU A 283 -19.08 21.38 -20.87
N LEU A 284 -18.04 20.73 -20.36
CA LEU A 284 -17.71 20.72 -18.94
C LEU A 284 -17.33 22.13 -18.43
N ALA A 285 -16.73 22.97 -19.27
CA ALA A 285 -16.47 24.37 -18.93
C ALA A 285 -17.76 25.19 -18.81
N SER A 286 -18.75 24.95 -19.67
CA SER A 286 -20.09 25.56 -19.57
C SER A 286 -20.79 25.14 -18.28
N VAL A 287 -20.86 23.83 -18.02
CA VAL A 287 -21.47 23.24 -16.81
C VAL A 287 -20.85 23.77 -15.52
N LYS A 288 -19.51 23.79 -15.42
CA LYS A 288 -18.78 24.27 -14.22
C LYS A 288 -18.99 25.76 -13.90
N ASN A 289 -19.50 26.56 -14.84
CA ASN A 289 -19.81 27.97 -14.57
C ASN A 289 -21.16 28.18 -13.85
N LYS A 290 -22.08 27.21 -13.91
CA LYS A 290 -23.45 27.30 -13.35
C LYS A 290 -23.76 26.27 -12.27
N SER A 291 -22.98 25.20 -12.20
CA SER A 291 -23.23 24.07 -11.30
C SER A 291 -22.11 23.84 -10.28
N LEU A 292 -22.43 23.17 -9.17
CA LEU A 292 -21.43 22.59 -8.28
C LEU A 292 -21.23 21.09 -8.54
N PRO A 293 -19.99 20.56 -8.45
CA PRO A 293 -19.75 19.12 -8.41
C PRO A 293 -20.16 18.49 -7.07
N VAL A 294 -21.05 17.51 -7.14
CA VAL A 294 -21.41 16.61 -6.05
C VAL A 294 -20.96 15.19 -6.40
N VAL A 295 -20.02 14.67 -5.63
CA VAL A 295 -19.52 13.30 -5.74
C VAL A 295 -20.25 12.42 -4.74
N VAL A 296 -20.69 11.23 -5.17
CA VAL A 296 -21.24 10.21 -4.28
C VAL A 296 -20.49 8.90 -4.47
N ASN A 297 -19.84 8.44 -3.42
CA ASN A 297 -19.17 7.16 -3.32
C ASN A 297 -20.05 6.17 -2.54
N THR A 298 -20.30 5.01 -3.13
CA THR A 298 -20.95 3.87 -2.48
C THR A 298 -20.14 2.58 -2.71
N PRO A 299 -20.47 1.47 -2.04
CA PRO A 299 -19.90 0.15 -2.36
C PRO A 299 -20.31 -0.42 -3.73
N LEU A 300 -21.23 0.22 -4.46
CA LEU A 300 -21.65 -0.19 -5.82
C LEU A 300 -21.03 0.67 -6.91
N ASP A 301 -20.88 1.97 -6.66
CA ASP A 301 -20.46 2.96 -7.65
C ASP A 301 -19.73 4.16 -7.02
N THR A 302 -19.02 4.90 -7.86
CA THR A 302 -18.72 6.31 -7.62
C THR A 302 -19.32 7.08 -8.78
N ARG A 303 -20.15 8.08 -8.46
CA ARG A 303 -20.85 8.92 -9.44
C ARG A 303 -20.55 10.38 -9.14
N ILE A 304 -20.30 11.15 -10.20
CA ILE A 304 -20.19 12.61 -10.14
C ILE A 304 -21.42 13.21 -10.83
N SER A 305 -22.06 14.13 -10.14
CA SER A 305 -23.22 14.89 -10.61
C SER A 305 -22.89 16.37 -10.53
N TYR A 306 -23.29 17.13 -11.54
CA TYR A 306 -23.14 18.57 -11.57
C TYR A 306 -24.53 19.18 -11.35
N VAL A 307 -24.70 19.95 -10.26
CA VAL A 307 -26.00 20.46 -9.81
C VAL A 307 -26.06 21.96 -10.00
N GLY A 308 -26.97 22.45 -10.84
CA GLY A 308 -27.19 23.89 -11.06
C GLY A 308 -27.61 24.59 -9.78
N VAL A 309 -26.96 25.71 -9.43
CA VAL A 309 -27.30 26.49 -8.23
C VAL A 309 -28.33 27.58 -8.53
N ASN A 310 -29.29 27.77 -7.64
CA ASN A 310 -30.31 28.81 -7.80
C ASN A 310 -29.69 30.20 -7.59
N GLY A 311 -29.32 30.86 -8.70
CA GLY A 311 -28.66 32.16 -8.69
C GLY A 311 -27.18 32.03 -8.29
N ASN A 312 -26.84 32.46 -7.07
CA ASN A 312 -25.44 32.44 -6.60
C ASN A 312 -25.11 31.22 -5.71
N SER A 313 -26.09 30.63 -5.03
CA SER A 313 -25.83 29.57 -4.03
C SER A 313 -27.09 28.84 -3.56
N ASP A 314 -26.99 27.53 -3.33
CA ASP A 314 -28.04 26.69 -2.74
C ASP A 314 -27.64 26.11 -1.36
N SER A 315 -28.61 25.70 -0.55
CA SER A 315 -28.34 24.94 0.70
C SER A 315 -28.19 23.44 0.44
N PHE A 316 -27.43 22.76 1.29
CA PHE A 316 -27.16 21.31 1.21
C PHE A 316 -28.41 20.46 0.90
N GLN A 317 -29.52 20.69 1.61
CA GLN A 317 -30.78 19.97 1.37
C GLN A 317 -31.35 20.18 -0.05
N SER A 318 -31.37 21.42 -0.56
CA SER A 318 -31.84 21.75 -1.93
C SER A 318 -31.01 20.99 -2.98
N ILE A 319 -29.69 20.91 -2.77
CA ILE A 319 -28.75 20.20 -3.64
C ILE A 319 -29.02 18.70 -3.62
N LEU A 320 -29.25 18.10 -2.44
CA LEU A 320 -29.57 16.67 -2.36
C LEU A 320 -30.96 16.34 -2.92
N GLU A 321 -31.95 17.22 -2.73
CA GLU A 321 -33.29 17.07 -3.31
C GLU A 321 -33.25 17.12 -4.85
N LYS A 322 -32.44 18.02 -5.45
CA LYS A 322 -32.20 18.06 -6.90
C LYS A 322 -31.64 16.74 -7.47
N ILE A 323 -30.73 16.06 -6.74
CA ILE A 323 -30.14 14.78 -7.20
C ILE A 323 -31.05 13.56 -6.87
N PHE A 324 -31.65 13.51 -5.68
CA PHE A 324 -32.26 12.28 -5.14
C PHE A 324 -33.78 12.35 -4.91
N GLY A 325 -34.35 13.55 -4.84
CA GLY A 325 -35.72 13.78 -4.37
C GLY A 325 -35.94 13.23 -2.97
N ASP A 326 -37.14 12.66 -2.75
CA ASP A 326 -37.71 12.09 -1.53
C ASP A 326 -36.85 11.01 -0.83
N LYS A 327 -35.72 10.60 -1.41
CA LYS A 327 -34.89 9.46 -0.98
C LYS A 327 -33.80 9.82 0.05
N VAL A 328 -33.77 11.05 0.52
CA VAL A 328 -32.77 11.57 1.45
C VAL A 328 -33.37 11.68 2.84
N ARG A 329 -32.62 11.32 3.87
CA ARG A 329 -33.00 11.49 5.27
C ARG A 329 -31.90 12.23 6.01
N ILE A 330 -32.24 13.34 6.64
CA ILE A 330 -31.38 14.11 7.53
C ILE A 330 -32.09 14.15 8.89
N GLU A 331 -31.41 13.69 9.94
CA GLU A 331 -31.96 13.58 11.30
C GLU A 331 -30.92 14.04 12.31
N ASN A 332 -31.30 14.87 13.28
CA ASN A 332 -30.41 15.42 14.32
C ASN A 332 -29.14 16.07 13.73
N ASP A 333 -29.33 16.88 12.69
CA ASP A 333 -28.28 17.59 11.94
C ASP A 333 -27.22 16.68 11.26
N VAL A 334 -27.53 15.39 11.07
CA VAL A 334 -26.66 14.41 10.40
C VAL A 334 -27.33 13.83 9.15
N LEU A 335 -26.55 13.65 8.08
CA LEU A 335 -26.97 12.89 6.89
C LEU A 335 -27.11 11.40 7.26
N GLU A 336 -28.34 10.91 7.25
CA GLU A 336 -28.69 9.64 7.86
C GLU A 336 -29.00 8.54 6.83
N LYS A 337 -29.50 8.91 5.64
CA LYS A 337 -29.76 7.96 4.54
C LYS A 337 -29.77 8.65 3.17
N ILE A 338 -29.27 7.94 2.13
CA ILE A 338 -29.55 8.21 0.71
C ILE A 338 -29.86 6.89 0.00
N ASP A 339 -30.87 6.88 -0.88
CA ASP A 339 -31.34 5.71 -1.64
C ASP A 339 -31.65 4.50 -0.70
N GLN A 340 -30.74 3.52 -0.64
CA GLN A 340 -30.83 2.31 0.17
C GLN A 340 -29.83 2.26 1.33
N PHE A 341 -28.84 3.16 1.34
CA PHE A 341 -27.74 3.16 2.30
C PHE A 341 -28.07 4.08 3.47
N ALA A 342 -28.19 3.51 4.67
CA ALA A 342 -28.49 4.21 5.91
C ALA A 342 -27.41 3.90 6.96
N ASN A 343 -27.14 4.85 7.86
CA ASN A 343 -26.16 4.65 8.91
C ASN A 343 -26.55 3.48 9.82
N ASN A 344 -25.69 2.48 9.92
CA ASN A 344 -25.95 1.27 10.70
C ASN A 344 -24.69 0.61 11.28
N LEU A 345 -23.52 1.24 11.11
CA LEU A 345 -22.26 0.85 11.73
C LEU A 345 -22.39 0.90 13.27
N PRO A 346 -21.98 -0.15 14.01
CA PRO A 346 -22.01 -0.12 15.47
C PRO A 346 -20.97 0.89 16.03
N PRO A 347 -21.16 1.44 17.24
CA PRO A 347 -20.17 2.29 17.87
C PRO A 347 -18.87 1.50 18.15
N PHE A 348 -17.72 2.14 17.90
CA PHE A 348 -16.39 1.54 18.02
C PHE A 348 -15.39 2.50 18.67
N THR A 349 -14.32 1.97 19.28
CA THR A 349 -13.20 2.80 19.77
C THR A 349 -12.07 2.90 18.75
N TYR A 350 -11.72 1.76 18.15
CA TYR A 350 -10.69 1.53 17.14
C TYR A 350 -11.29 0.95 15.86
N LEU A 351 -10.70 1.25 14.70
CA LEU A 351 -11.16 0.77 13.40
C LEU A 351 -11.04 -0.75 13.26
N GLN A 352 -10.08 -1.40 13.93
CA GLN A 352 -9.97 -2.87 13.90
C GLN A 352 -11.25 -3.58 14.37
N GLU A 353 -12.02 -2.97 15.30
CA GLU A 353 -13.27 -3.53 15.84
C GLU A 353 -14.35 -3.74 14.77
N ILE A 354 -14.38 -2.87 13.75
CA ILE A 354 -15.39 -2.88 12.66
C ILE A 354 -14.90 -3.55 11.38
N SER A 355 -13.66 -4.06 11.35
CA SER A 355 -13.05 -4.75 10.20
C SER A 355 -13.89 -5.91 9.63
N SER A 356 -14.72 -6.53 10.46
CA SER A 356 -15.64 -7.63 10.11
C SER A 356 -16.99 -7.18 9.54
N GLN A 357 -17.30 -5.88 9.51
CA GLN A 357 -18.62 -5.36 9.18
C GLN A 357 -18.73 -5.02 7.68
N ASP A 358 -18.88 -6.06 6.86
CA ASP A 358 -18.94 -5.98 5.39
C ASP A 358 -20.20 -5.29 4.84
N LYS A 359 -21.32 -5.37 5.57
CA LYS A 359 -22.65 -4.89 5.15
C LYS A 359 -23.16 -3.70 5.96
N LYS A 360 -22.36 -3.21 6.92
CA LYS A 360 -22.73 -2.04 7.74
C LYS A 360 -21.74 -0.91 7.51
N GLY A 361 -22.23 0.32 7.49
CA GLY A 361 -21.45 1.50 7.17
C GLY A 361 -22.08 2.79 7.67
N GLN A 362 -21.43 3.88 7.32
CA GLN A 362 -21.86 5.23 7.67
C GLN A 362 -21.59 6.20 6.51
N TRP A 363 -22.45 7.20 6.37
CA TRP A 363 -22.24 8.37 5.53
C TRP A 363 -21.24 9.34 6.15
N PHE A 364 -20.21 9.70 5.40
CA PHE A 364 -19.29 10.79 5.69
C PHE A 364 -19.54 11.90 4.68
N VAL A 365 -19.66 13.14 5.18
CA VAL A 365 -19.84 14.34 4.35
C VAL A 365 -18.53 15.14 4.34
N PHE A 366 -17.94 15.26 3.16
CA PHE A 366 -16.73 16.05 2.90
C PHE A 366 -17.04 17.27 2.07
N THR A 367 -16.43 18.39 2.40
CA THR A 367 -16.56 19.65 1.65
C THR A 367 -15.21 20.35 1.52
N ASN A 368 -15.16 21.38 0.68
CA ASN A 368 -14.17 22.45 0.82
C ASN A 368 -14.24 23.08 2.24
N LYS A 369 -13.21 23.83 2.62
CA LYS A 369 -13.11 24.46 3.96
C LYS A 369 -14.13 25.59 4.16
N ILE A 370 -15.24 25.26 4.82
CA ILE A 370 -16.33 26.18 5.19
C ILE A 370 -16.17 26.76 6.60
N ASN A 371 -16.93 27.82 6.90
CA ASN A 371 -16.86 28.62 8.13
C ASN A 371 -18.05 28.42 9.10
N GLN A 372 -18.96 27.51 8.78
CA GLN A 372 -20.19 27.18 9.52
C GLN A 372 -20.55 25.71 9.26
N HIS A 373 -21.61 25.20 9.89
CA HIS A 373 -22.01 23.80 9.70
C HIS A 373 -22.48 23.53 8.26
N TYR A 374 -22.25 22.32 7.76
CA TYR A 374 -22.46 21.98 6.35
C TYR A 374 -23.94 22.06 5.92
N LEU A 375 -24.88 21.81 6.82
CA LEU A 375 -26.31 21.99 6.54
C LEU A 375 -26.73 23.45 6.40
N ASP A 376 -26.11 24.34 7.18
CA ASP A 376 -26.35 25.79 7.16
C ASP A 376 -25.61 26.49 6.01
N TYR A 377 -24.60 25.84 5.44
CA TYR A 377 -23.78 26.42 4.37
C TYR A 377 -24.57 26.59 3.06
N LYS A 378 -24.21 27.66 2.35
CA LYS A 378 -24.77 28.04 1.04
C LYS A 378 -23.67 27.86 0.00
N TYR A 379 -23.75 26.77 -0.73
CA TYR A 379 -22.75 26.30 -1.70
C TYR A 379 -22.94 27.02 -3.04
N GLY A 380 -21.86 27.59 -3.56
CA GLY A 380 -21.79 28.13 -4.92
C GLY A 380 -21.10 27.16 -5.89
N THR A 381 -20.89 27.60 -7.13
CA THR A 381 -20.24 26.80 -8.20
C THR A 381 -18.75 26.52 -7.95
N GLY A 382 -18.11 27.30 -7.07
CA GLY A 382 -16.73 27.06 -6.63
C GLY A 382 -16.57 26.02 -5.52
N ASP A 383 -17.67 25.50 -4.97
CA ASP A 383 -17.64 24.51 -3.90
C ASP A 383 -17.71 23.07 -4.41
N VAL A 384 -17.17 22.13 -3.62
CA VAL A 384 -17.27 20.69 -3.87
C VAL A 384 -17.90 20.00 -2.67
N ILE A 385 -18.78 19.03 -2.93
CA ILE A 385 -19.34 18.13 -1.92
C ILE A 385 -18.98 16.69 -2.30
N SER A 386 -18.41 15.92 -1.38
CA SER A 386 -18.24 14.46 -1.51
C SER A 386 -19.01 13.75 -0.40
N LEU A 387 -19.94 12.88 -0.79
CA LEU A 387 -20.77 12.05 0.08
C LEU A 387 -20.27 10.62 -0.03
N SER A 388 -19.71 10.06 1.03
CA SER A 388 -19.13 8.71 0.99
C SER A 388 -19.82 7.80 2.00
N TYR A 389 -20.56 6.80 1.52
CA TYR A 389 -20.99 5.68 2.35
C TYR A 389 -19.91 4.62 2.35
N ILE A 390 -19.35 4.35 3.53
CA ILE A 390 -18.18 3.48 3.70
C ILE A 390 -18.54 2.38 4.69
N THR A 391 -18.31 1.13 4.32
CA THR A 391 -18.53 -0.02 5.20
C THR A 391 -17.43 -0.13 6.27
N GLY A 392 -17.72 -0.82 7.38
CA GLY A 392 -16.72 -1.02 8.44
C GLY A 392 -15.48 -1.77 7.95
N THR A 393 -15.65 -2.73 7.03
CA THR A 393 -14.53 -3.41 6.38
C THR A 393 -13.75 -2.50 5.43
N GLU A 394 -14.37 -1.60 4.67
CA GLU A 394 -13.64 -0.61 3.86
C GLU A 394 -12.88 0.39 4.73
N LEU A 395 -13.53 0.94 5.76
CA LEU A 395 -12.96 1.95 6.66
C LEU A 395 -11.77 1.41 7.46
N ALA A 396 -11.86 0.18 7.95
CA ALA A 396 -10.81 -0.48 8.72
C ALA A 396 -9.61 -0.96 7.89
N ASN A 397 -9.75 -1.05 6.56
CA ASN A 397 -8.65 -1.43 5.66
C ASN A 397 -7.91 -0.23 5.06
N GLN A 398 -8.28 1.00 5.41
CA GLN A 398 -7.60 2.20 4.91
C GLN A 398 -6.17 2.30 5.44
N SER A 399 -5.25 2.54 4.50
CA SER A 399 -3.82 2.71 4.73
C SER A 399 -3.52 4.14 5.24
N SER A 400 -2.87 4.24 6.39
CA SER A 400 -2.30 5.50 6.89
C SER A 400 -0.90 5.75 6.32
N GLU A 401 -0.10 4.70 6.15
CA GLU A 401 1.25 4.74 5.60
C GLU A 401 1.59 3.41 4.91
N LYS A 402 2.32 3.46 3.78
CA LYS A 402 2.81 2.28 3.07
C LYS A 402 4.32 2.37 2.90
N ILE A 403 5.05 1.42 3.50
CA ILE A 403 6.52 1.37 3.50
C ILE A 403 6.98 0.21 2.63
N VAL A 404 7.84 0.46 1.65
CA VAL A 404 8.50 -0.58 0.85
C VAL A 404 9.97 -0.67 1.23
N GLY A 405 10.40 -1.82 1.76
CA GLY A 405 11.80 -2.14 2.01
C GLY A 405 12.40 -2.97 0.88
N VAL A 406 13.67 -2.73 0.53
CA VAL A 406 14.44 -3.61 -0.36
C VAL A 406 15.90 -3.66 0.06
N TYR A 407 16.39 -4.87 0.34
CA TYR A 407 17.78 -5.17 0.64
C TYR A 407 18.31 -6.19 -0.36
N GLN A 408 19.46 -5.94 -0.97
CA GLN A 408 20.09 -6.85 -1.93
C GLN A 408 21.40 -7.42 -1.36
N ASN A 409 21.59 -8.74 -1.49
CA ASN A 409 22.80 -9.47 -1.08
C ASN A 409 23.28 -9.15 0.36
N ILE A 410 22.35 -9.19 1.31
CA ILE A 410 22.63 -9.05 2.75
C ILE A 410 23.00 -10.41 3.38
N SER A 411 23.83 -10.40 4.42
CA SER A 411 24.37 -11.60 5.08
C SER A 411 24.74 -11.32 6.54
N GLY A 412 24.71 -12.33 7.41
CA GLY A 412 25.16 -12.16 8.80
C GLY A 412 26.64 -11.73 8.92
N ASP A 413 26.96 -10.97 9.98
CA ASP A 413 28.32 -10.54 10.34
C ASP A 413 29.08 -11.67 11.05
N GLN A 414 29.84 -11.42 12.14
CA GLN A 414 30.58 -12.51 12.81
C GLN A 414 29.62 -13.50 13.48
N ASP A 415 28.62 -12.99 14.20
CA ASP A 415 27.59 -13.80 14.86
C ASP A 415 26.18 -13.56 14.28
N TYR A 416 25.83 -12.30 14.03
CA TYR A 416 24.59 -11.92 13.34
C TYR A 416 24.65 -10.49 12.77
N ALA A 417 23.79 -10.20 11.80
CA ALA A 417 23.46 -8.85 11.34
C ALA A 417 21.95 -8.58 11.50
N ILE A 418 21.55 -7.31 11.65
CA ILE A 418 20.14 -6.89 11.80
C ILE A 418 19.82 -5.84 10.73
N TYR A 419 18.68 -6.02 10.06
CA TYR A 419 18.19 -5.15 8.98
C TYR A 419 16.79 -4.65 9.32
N GLY A 420 16.59 -3.33 9.37
CA GLY A 420 15.28 -2.72 9.64
C GLY A 420 14.34 -2.89 8.46
N ILE A 421 13.23 -3.58 8.65
CA ILE A 421 12.21 -3.82 7.62
C ILE A 421 11.25 -2.63 7.50
N GLY A 422 10.99 -1.93 8.62
CA GLY A 422 10.25 -0.66 8.68
C GLY A 422 9.44 -0.49 9.96
N ASN A 423 8.72 0.63 10.05
CA ASN A 423 7.83 0.95 11.17
C ASN A 423 6.51 0.17 11.06
N ILE A 424 5.98 -0.28 12.19
CA ILE A 424 4.72 -1.04 12.28
C ILE A 424 3.78 -0.45 13.36
N THR A 425 2.47 -0.55 13.10
CA THR A 425 1.38 -0.29 14.05
C THR A 425 0.75 -1.63 14.47
N PRO A 426 -0.12 -1.66 15.49
CA PRO A 426 -0.84 -2.88 15.87
C PRO A 426 -1.74 -3.46 14.75
N ASN A 427 -2.14 -2.62 13.79
CA ASN A 427 -3.03 -2.94 12.68
C ASN A 427 -2.30 -3.15 11.34
N SER A 428 -0.96 -3.19 11.30
CA SER A 428 -0.21 -3.36 10.05
C SER A 428 -0.49 -4.70 9.38
N GLN A 429 -0.65 -4.70 8.07
CA GLN A 429 -0.36 -5.90 7.26
C GLN A 429 1.10 -5.83 6.81
N ILE A 430 1.84 -6.94 6.95
CA ILE A 430 3.27 -7.02 6.60
C ILE A 430 3.49 -8.20 5.66
N ASP A 431 4.01 -7.91 4.48
CA ASP A 431 4.40 -8.88 3.45
C ASP A 431 5.93 -8.84 3.28
N ILE A 432 6.61 -10.00 3.33
CA ILE A 432 8.08 -10.11 3.21
C ILE A 432 8.46 -11.26 2.28
N GLN A 433 9.07 -10.93 1.15
CA GLN A 433 9.65 -11.90 0.21
C GLN A 433 11.17 -11.98 0.43
N ILE A 434 11.68 -13.18 0.73
CA ILE A 434 13.12 -13.45 0.87
C ILE A 434 13.57 -14.39 -0.25
N ALA A 435 14.55 -13.95 -1.05
CA ALA A 435 15.18 -14.73 -2.12
C ALA A 435 16.54 -15.25 -1.66
N PRO A 436 16.81 -16.57 -1.76
CA PRO A 436 18.12 -17.13 -1.44
C PRO A 436 19.14 -16.79 -2.55
N LEU A 437 20.41 -16.56 -2.18
CA LEU A 437 21.49 -16.29 -3.14
C LEU A 437 22.59 -17.35 -3.07
N ARG A 438 23.47 -17.25 -2.06
CA ARG A 438 24.69 -18.07 -1.95
C ARG A 438 24.95 -18.48 -0.52
N LYS A 439 25.63 -19.60 -0.32
CA LYS A 439 26.22 -20.00 0.97
C LYS A 439 27.69 -20.33 0.82
N TRP A 440 28.50 -19.85 1.75
CA TRP A 440 29.95 -19.98 1.74
C TRP A 440 30.52 -20.07 3.15
N GLY A 441 31.77 -20.49 3.24
CA GLY A 441 32.47 -20.62 4.51
C GLY A 441 33.28 -21.90 4.55
N GLU A 442 33.42 -22.46 5.75
CA GLU A 442 34.16 -23.71 5.97
C GLU A 442 33.25 -24.79 6.57
N SER A 443 33.35 -25.98 6.00
CA SER A 443 32.84 -27.22 6.59
C SER A 443 34.03 -28.06 7.05
N PHE A 444 33.83 -28.99 7.98
CA PHE A 444 34.85 -29.97 8.30
C PHE A 444 34.25 -31.37 8.36
N VAL A 445 35.02 -32.36 7.89
CA VAL A 445 34.73 -33.77 8.12
C VAL A 445 35.58 -34.21 9.30
N SER A 446 34.95 -34.81 10.31
CA SER A 446 35.65 -35.39 11.46
C SER A 446 35.76 -36.91 11.25
N GLU A 447 36.99 -37.41 11.21
CA GLU A 447 37.27 -38.85 11.06
C GLU A 447 37.92 -39.42 12.31
N ASP A 448 37.46 -40.60 12.73
CA ASP A 448 38.07 -41.38 13.80
C ASP A 448 39.16 -42.27 13.19
N ARG A 449 40.43 -42.02 13.56
CA ARG A 449 41.63 -42.69 13.04
C ARG A 449 42.43 -43.33 14.17
N ASP A 450 41.70 -44.06 15.02
CA ASP A 450 42.23 -44.73 16.20
C ASP A 450 43.28 -45.80 15.85
N TYR A 451 44.35 -45.85 16.65
CA TYR A 451 45.43 -46.83 16.50
C TYR A 451 45.39 -47.85 17.65
N HIS A 452 45.24 -49.12 17.32
CA HIS A 452 45.23 -50.22 18.29
C HIS A 452 46.33 -51.24 17.97
N GLU A 453 47.29 -51.41 18.90
CA GLU A 453 48.22 -52.54 18.89
C GLU A 453 47.91 -53.46 20.08
N ARG A 454 47.77 -54.76 19.77
CA ARG A 454 47.52 -55.81 20.75
C ARG A 454 48.49 -56.97 20.50
N PRO A 455 49.09 -57.56 21.55
CA PRO A 455 49.87 -58.78 21.41
C PRO A 455 48.97 -59.91 20.91
N CYS A 456 49.37 -60.50 19.79
CA CYS A 456 48.64 -61.57 19.15
C CYS A 456 48.80 -62.88 19.93
N SER A 457 47.69 -63.59 20.20
CA SER A 457 47.74 -64.94 20.79
C SER A 457 47.83 -66.00 19.70
N CYS A 458 49.03 -66.18 19.13
CA CYS A 458 49.31 -67.21 18.14
C CYS A 458 50.64 -67.93 18.45
N GLY A 459 50.64 -69.25 18.28
CA GLY A 459 51.66 -70.13 18.86
C GLY A 459 53.04 -70.05 18.19
N ARG A 460 54.04 -69.56 18.95
CA ARG A 460 55.50 -69.70 18.76
C ARG A 460 56.16 -69.22 17.45
N ASN A 461 55.45 -69.07 16.33
CA ASN A 461 56.04 -68.79 15.01
C ASN A 461 55.47 -67.55 14.28
N CYS A 462 54.85 -66.62 15.01
CA CYS A 462 54.44 -65.32 14.47
C CYS A 462 55.13 -64.18 15.24
N ILE A 463 55.60 -63.16 14.52
CA ILE A 463 56.04 -61.88 15.10
C ILE A 463 54.92 -60.87 14.85
N CYS A 464 54.13 -60.58 15.88
CA CYS A 464 53.09 -59.55 15.83
C CYS A 464 52.86 -58.96 17.23
N GLY A 465 52.54 -57.66 17.30
CA GLY A 465 52.11 -56.98 18.53
C GLY A 465 53.11 -57.07 19.69
N VAL A 466 54.24 -56.35 19.65
CA VAL A 466 55.13 -56.29 20.81
C VAL A 466 54.55 -55.37 21.88
N PHE A 467 53.77 -54.37 21.48
CA PHE A 467 53.23 -53.34 22.37
C PHE A 467 51.73 -53.53 22.64
N THR A 468 51.30 -53.05 23.81
CA THR A 468 49.91 -52.84 24.17
C THR A 468 49.59 -51.35 24.11
N VAL A 469 48.94 -50.93 23.03
CA VAL A 469 48.70 -49.52 22.71
C VAL A 469 47.26 -49.31 22.26
N ASP A 470 46.61 -48.28 22.80
CA ASP A 470 45.43 -47.65 22.22
C ASP A 470 45.71 -46.14 22.12
N CYS A 471 45.64 -45.57 20.91
CA CYS A 471 45.69 -44.14 20.69
C CYS A 471 44.37 -43.73 20.04
N PHE A 472 43.51 -43.01 20.78
CA PHE A 472 42.23 -42.54 20.25
C PHE A 472 42.43 -41.15 19.63
N VAL A 473 42.17 -41.03 18.33
CA VAL A 473 42.59 -39.91 17.49
C VAL A 473 41.47 -39.50 16.55
N LYS A 474 41.02 -38.26 16.67
CA LYS A 474 40.10 -37.65 15.70
C LYS A 474 40.88 -36.72 14.77
N VAL A 475 40.46 -36.60 13.52
CA VAL A 475 41.08 -35.73 12.52
C VAL A 475 40.01 -34.86 11.88
N ASN A 476 40.18 -33.54 11.90
CA ASN A 476 39.25 -32.59 11.28
C ASN A 476 39.82 -32.07 9.96
N HIS A 477 39.30 -32.58 8.84
CA HIS A 477 39.64 -32.13 7.49
C HIS A 477 38.71 -30.97 7.08
N PHE A 478 39.26 -29.74 7.03
CA PHE A 478 38.51 -28.52 6.70
C PHE A 478 38.43 -28.30 5.19
N ASN A 479 37.22 -28.10 4.67
CA ASN A 479 36.93 -27.81 3.27
C ASN A 479 36.16 -26.50 3.15
N SER A 480 36.69 -25.55 2.39
CA SER A 480 35.99 -24.32 2.04
C SER A 480 34.99 -24.56 0.91
N TYR A 481 33.87 -23.82 0.91
CA TYR A 481 32.83 -23.92 -0.11
C TYR A 481 32.24 -22.54 -0.46
N ASN A 482 31.64 -22.43 -1.66
CA ASN A 482 30.90 -21.26 -2.13
C ASN A 482 29.88 -21.71 -3.18
N ASN A 483 28.68 -22.03 -2.70
CA ASN A 483 27.62 -22.70 -3.46
C ASN A 483 26.39 -21.77 -3.60
N GLU A 484 25.50 -22.08 -4.54
CA GLU A 484 24.15 -21.49 -4.57
C GLU A 484 23.37 -21.91 -3.31
N LEU A 485 22.53 -21.01 -2.79
CA LEU A 485 21.64 -21.30 -1.66
C LEU A 485 20.26 -21.74 -2.17
N PHE A 486 19.72 -22.78 -1.54
CA PHE A 486 18.34 -23.22 -1.69
C PHE A 486 17.77 -23.42 -0.29
N PHE A 487 16.65 -22.77 0.02
CA PHE A 487 15.96 -22.97 1.30
C PHE A 487 15.22 -24.32 1.32
N GLN A 488 15.09 -24.91 2.50
CA GLN A 488 14.35 -26.15 2.71
C GLN A 488 12.88 -25.87 3.07
N LYS A 489 11.95 -26.68 2.55
CA LYS A 489 10.50 -26.44 2.67
C LYS A 489 9.91 -26.72 4.06
N ASP A 490 10.68 -27.38 4.92
CA ASP A 490 10.40 -27.66 6.33
C ASP A 490 10.86 -26.54 7.28
N LEU A 491 11.40 -25.43 6.73
CA LEU A 491 11.98 -24.30 7.46
C LEU A 491 13.26 -24.64 8.26
N GLY A 492 13.96 -25.72 7.89
CA GLY A 492 15.24 -26.13 8.49
C GLY A 492 16.47 -25.34 7.99
N GLN A 493 17.64 -25.72 8.54
CA GLN A 493 18.99 -25.29 8.12
C GLN A 493 19.19 -23.76 8.09
N GLU A 494 19.30 -23.14 6.91
CA GLU A 494 19.51 -21.70 6.79
C GLU A 494 18.28 -20.86 7.18
N LEU A 495 17.08 -21.45 7.22
CA LEU A 495 15.88 -20.75 7.70
C LEU A 495 15.80 -20.69 9.23
N GLU A 496 16.43 -21.61 9.96
CA GLU A 496 16.57 -21.52 11.43
C GLU A 496 17.57 -20.42 11.86
N GLN A 497 18.39 -19.95 10.92
CA GLN A 497 19.28 -18.79 11.10
C GLN A 497 18.58 -17.45 10.81
N LEU A 498 17.33 -17.45 10.34
CA LEU A 498 16.48 -16.26 10.22
C LEU A 498 15.65 -16.06 11.48
N SER A 499 15.51 -14.82 11.93
CA SER A 499 14.60 -14.47 13.02
C SER A 499 14.00 -13.08 12.81
N LEU A 500 12.72 -12.92 13.15
CA LEU A 500 12.04 -11.63 13.11
C LEU A 500 12.12 -10.98 14.49
N LEU A 501 12.52 -9.72 14.54
CA LEU A 501 12.60 -8.94 15.78
C LEU A 501 11.51 -7.88 15.75
N PHE A 502 10.60 -7.95 16.70
CA PHE A 502 9.59 -6.92 16.95
C PHE A 502 10.09 -6.04 18.09
N ASN A 503 10.45 -4.80 17.77
CA ASN A 503 11.25 -3.93 18.63
C ASN A 503 12.56 -4.63 19.03
N ASN A 504 12.66 -5.11 20.27
CA ASN A 504 13.83 -5.83 20.80
C ASN A 504 13.56 -7.33 21.07
N THR A 505 12.37 -7.84 20.73
CA THR A 505 11.96 -9.22 21.03
C THR A 505 12.14 -10.10 19.80
N GLU A 506 12.99 -11.12 19.91
CA GLU A 506 13.33 -12.04 18.82
C GLU A 506 12.38 -13.25 18.77
N PHE A 507 11.88 -13.57 17.58
CA PHE A 507 11.03 -14.73 17.29
C PHE A 507 11.62 -15.55 16.15
N SER A 508 11.68 -16.87 16.32
CA SER A 508 11.98 -17.81 15.23
C SER A 508 10.82 -17.86 14.23
N LEU A 509 11.13 -17.82 12.93
CA LEU A 509 10.09 -17.95 11.88
C LEU A 509 9.30 -19.26 12.02
N ARG A 510 10.00 -20.34 12.38
CA ARG A 510 9.40 -21.66 12.62
C ARG A 510 8.37 -21.64 13.73
N GLU A 511 8.67 -21.01 14.87
CA GLU A 511 7.72 -20.88 15.98
C GLU A 511 6.47 -20.07 15.58
N LEU A 512 6.63 -19.01 14.80
CA LEU A 512 5.51 -18.18 14.35
C LEU A 512 4.58 -18.94 13.40
N VAL A 513 5.13 -19.80 12.54
CA VAL A 513 4.36 -20.69 11.64
C VAL A 513 3.68 -21.81 12.44
N GLU A 514 4.39 -22.47 13.35
CA GLU A 514 3.81 -23.53 14.22
C GLU A 514 2.66 -22.98 15.10
N LYS A 515 2.76 -21.72 15.55
CA LYS A 515 1.69 -20.99 16.27
C LYS A 515 0.59 -20.40 15.37
N ARG A 516 0.73 -20.49 14.03
CA ARG A 516 -0.16 -19.89 13.01
C ARG A 516 -0.30 -18.35 13.08
N LEU A 517 0.71 -17.68 13.60
CA LEU A 517 0.75 -16.21 13.71
C LEU A 517 1.28 -15.54 12.44
N VAL A 518 1.94 -16.30 11.56
CA VAL A 518 2.34 -15.87 10.21
C VAL A 518 2.00 -16.97 9.20
N ASN A 519 1.62 -16.55 8.00
CA ASN A 519 1.44 -17.46 6.86
C ASN A 519 2.71 -17.46 6.01
N VAL A 520 3.08 -18.63 5.48
CA VAL A 520 4.28 -18.80 4.63
C VAL A 520 3.90 -19.51 3.34
N SER A 521 4.31 -18.94 2.21
CA SER A 521 4.15 -19.52 0.87
C SER A 521 5.48 -19.50 0.09
N TRP A 522 5.52 -20.17 -1.07
CA TRP A 522 6.74 -20.39 -1.85
C TRP A 522 6.61 -19.84 -3.27
N THR A 523 7.33 -18.76 -3.57
CA THR A 523 7.38 -18.13 -4.90
C THR A 523 8.60 -18.64 -5.67
N GLY A 524 8.47 -19.81 -6.30
CA GLY A 524 9.60 -20.47 -6.98
C GLY A 524 10.67 -20.94 -6.00
N LYS A 525 11.82 -20.25 -5.95
CA LYS A 525 12.88 -20.47 -4.94
C LYS A 525 12.71 -19.60 -3.68
N ASN A 526 11.87 -18.56 -3.76
CA ASN A 526 11.75 -17.55 -2.71
C ASN A 526 10.71 -17.98 -1.67
N ILE A 527 10.92 -17.57 -0.42
CA ILE A 527 9.95 -17.72 0.67
C ILE A 527 9.19 -16.40 0.84
N HIS A 528 7.85 -16.44 0.85
CA HIS A 528 7.00 -15.28 1.13
C HIS A 528 6.36 -15.45 2.51
N ILE A 529 6.38 -14.40 3.31
CA ILE A 529 5.92 -14.39 4.71
C ILE A 529 4.87 -13.28 4.84
N VAL A 530 3.68 -13.63 5.33
CA VAL A 530 2.57 -12.69 5.53
C VAL A 530 2.20 -12.65 7.00
N ILE A 531 2.16 -11.45 7.57
CA ILE A 531 1.74 -11.18 8.96
C ILE A 531 0.53 -10.24 8.88
N SER A 532 -0.65 -10.76 9.21
CA SER A 532 -1.91 -10.00 9.06
C SER A 532 -2.25 -9.14 10.28
N GLU A 533 -1.81 -9.55 11.48
CA GLU A 533 -2.02 -8.83 12.75
C GLU A 533 -0.78 -9.00 13.65
N PRO A 534 0.23 -8.11 13.59
CA PRO A 534 1.44 -8.25 14.40
C PRO A 534 1.18 -8.08 15.91
N SER A 535 0.06 -7.45 16.27
CA SER A 535 -0.48 -7.39 17.63
C SER A 535 -0.80 -8.76 18.25
N GLN A 536 -1.01 -9.80 17.46
CA GLN A 536 -1.16 -11.18 17.95
C GLN A 536 0.20 -11.84 18.31
N ILE A 537 1.31 -11.31 17.81
CA ILE A 537 2.67 -11.81 18.10
C ILE A 537 3.21 -11.16 19.38
N ILE A 538 2.97 -9.87 19.56
CA ILE A 538 3.45 -9.07 20.70
C ILE A 538 2.58 -7.83 20.92
N GLU A 539 2.48 -7.37 22.17
CA GLU A 539 1.80 -6.11 22.49
C GLU A 539 2.54 -4.90 21.87
N LEU A 540 2.00 -4.39 20.77
CA LEU A 540 2.48 -3.19 20.09
C LEU A 540 1.74 -1.94 20.58
N LYS A 541 2.41 -0.78 20.59
CA LYS A 541 1.87 0.44 21.22
C LYS A 541 1.38 1.44 20.17
N ASN A 542 0.08 1.74 20.21
CA ASN A 542 -0.63 2.68 19.31
C ASN A 542 0.05 4.04 19.12
N PHE A 543 0.73 4.56 20.15
CA PHE A 543 1.30 5.92 20.19
C PHE A 543 2.82 5.93 20.40
N LYS A 544 3.51 4.87 19.98
CA LYS A 544 4.98 4.82 19.92
C LYS A 544 5.41 4.18 18.61
N GLU A 545 6.57 4.60 18.11
CA GLU A 545 7.28 3.88 17.07
C GLU A 545 7.48 2.43 17.52
N ASN A 546 6.97 1.48 16.74
CA ASN A 546 7.35 0.09 16.81
C ASN A 546 8.05 -0.26 15.50
N VAL A 547 9.11 -1.06 15.54
CA VAL A 547 9.94 -1.35 14.37
C VAL A 547 10.11 -2.86 14.20
N LEU A 548 9.97 -3.33 12.97
CA LEU A 548 10.28 -4.70 12.59
C LEU A 548 11.70 -4.78 12.02
N PHE A 549 12.47 -5.79 12.45
CA PHE A 549 13.77 -6.10 11.86
C PHE A 549 13.85 -7.58 11.46
N LEU A 550 14.66 -7.87 10.45
CA LEU A 550 15.13 -9.22 10.12
C LEU A 550 16.56 -9.39 10.65
N LYS A 551 16.78 -10.45 11.43
CA LYS A 551 18.10 -10.86 11.92
C LYS A 551 18.60 -12.05 11.10
N LEU A 552 19.79 -11.89 10.51
CA LEU A 552 20.53 -12.96 9.83
C LEU A 552 21.63 -13.44 10.77
N LYS A 553 21.52 -14.66 11.30
CA LYS A 553 22.59 -15.30 12.08
C LYS A 553 23.65 -15.88 11.15
N SER A 554 24.90 -15.86 11.58
CA SER A 554 25.98 -16.68 11.02
C SER A 554 26.28 -17.82 11.98
N VAL A 555 26.62 -19.00 11.46
CA VAL A 555 27.12 -20.07 12.32
C VAL A 555 28.62 -19.84 12.51
N SER A 556 28.98 -19.22 13.63
CA SER A 556 30.35 -19.11 14.14
C SER A 556 30.60 -20.20 15.19
N ALA A 557 31.71 -20.93 15.07
CA ALA A 557 32.07 -21.98 16.03
C ALA A 557 33.59 -22.25 16.00
N THR A 558 34.10 -22.89 17.07
CA THR A 558 35.52 -23.23 17.20
C THR A 558 35.68 -24.72 17.46
N THR A 559 36.60 -25.37 16.76
CA THR A 559 36.90 -26.80 16.91
C THR A 559 38.40 -27.06 16.75
N PHE A 560 38.86 -28.28 17.02
CA PHE A 560 40.27 -28.64 16.87
C PHE A 560 40.68 -28.70 15.39
N GLN A 561 41.96 -28.48 15.10
CA GLN A 561 42.55 -28.60 13.76
C GLN A 561 43.61 -29.69 13.70
N GLY A 562 43.68 -30.40 12.57
CA GLY A 562 44.60 -31.52 12.36
C GLY A 562 44.22 -32.73 13.20
N ALA A 563 45.23 -33.46 13.66
CA ALA A 563 45.02 -34.62 14.52
C ALA A 563 44.86 -34.21 16.00
N TYR A 564 43.75 -34.61 16.63
CA TYR A 564 43.50 -34.50 18.06
C TYR A 564 43.55 -35.89 18.70
N MET A 565 44.61 -36.16 19.47
CA MET A 565 44.68 -37.36 20.30
C MET A 565 43.95 -37.08 21.62
N HIS A 566 42.76 -37.66 21.79
CA HIS A 566 41.86 -37.32 22.90
C HIS A 566 41.86 -38.35 24.05
N SER A 567 42.36 -39.56 23.81
CA SER A 567 42.54 -40.58 24.85
C SER A 567 43.69 -41.53 24.49
N VAL A 568 44.29 -42.16 25.50
CA VAL A 568 45.38 -43.13 25.34
C VAL A 568 45.31 -44.28 26.36
N GLY A 569 45.44 -45.51 25.88
CA GLY A 569 45.32 -46.76 26.63
C GLY A 569 46.44 -47.77 26.34
N GLY A 570 46.41 -48.90 27.05
CA GLY A 570 47.50 -49.88 27.05
C GLY A 570 48.68 -49.51 27.95
N LYS A 571 49.65 -50.42 28.11
CA LYS A 571 50.83 -50.21 28.96
C LYS A 571 51.87 -49.31 28.27
N ASP A 572 51.93 -49.40 26.95
CA ASP A 572 52.98 -48.83 26.11
C ASP A 572 52.56 -47.49 25.49
N LYS A 573 51.47 -46.91 25.99
CA LYS A 573 50.84 -45.65 25.53
C LYS A 573 51.76 -44.44 25.33
N LYS A 574 52.97 -44.43 25.91
CA LYS A 574 54.00 -43.42 25.63
C LYS A 574 54.51 -43.43 24.18
N VAL A 575 54.21 -44.48 23.41
CA VAL A 575 54.51 -44.56 21.97
C VAL A 575 53.49 -43.77 21.13
N CYS A 576 52.27 -43.54 21.63
CA CYS A 576 51.21 -42.84 20.90
C CYS A 576 51.60 -41.45 20.33
N PRO A 577 52.24 -40.54 21.08
CA PRO A 577 52.69 -39.26 20.54
C PRO A 577 53.57 -39.39 19.28
N GLY A 578 54.46 -40.39 19.24
CA GLY A 578 55.31 -40.64 18.08
C GLY A 578 54.59 -41.28 16.90
N LEU A 579 53.59 -42.12 17.16
CA LEU A 579 52.72 -42.66 16.11
C LEU A 579 51.88 -41.55 15.48
N VAL A 580 51.20 -40.74 16.29
CA VAL A 580 50.34 -39.64 15.82
C VAL A 580 51.15 -38.54 15.12
N ALA A 581 52.32 -38.17 15.64
CA ALA A 581 53.19 -37.16 15.00
C ALA A 581 53.76 -37.58 13.64
N ASN A 582 53.88 -38.89 13.39
CA ASN A 582 54.25 -39.43 12.08
C ASN A 582 53.02 -39.61 11.18
N ALA A 583 51.88 -40.04 11.74
CA ALA A 583 50.65 -40.28 11.02
C ALA A 583 50.00 -38.99 10.50
N SER A 584 49.98 -37.90 11.29
CA SER A 584 49.39 -36.62 10.85
C SER A 584 50.05 -36.11 9.55
N ARG A 585 51.38 -36.22 9.48
CA ARG A 585 52.18 -35.89 8.28
C ARG A 585 51.78 -36.73 7.06
N ALA A 586 51.48 -38.02 7.27
CA ALA A 586 51.01 -38.92 6.22
C ALA A 586 49.52 -38.68 5.84
N TRP A 587 48.74 -38.06 6.73
CA TRP A 587 47.36 -37.64 6.50
C TRP A 587 47.24 -36.25 5.83
N GLY A 588 48.36 -35.57 5.56
CA GLY A 588 48.38 -34.19 5.05
C GLY A 588 48.17 -33.12 6.14
N GLU A 589 47.93 -33.51 7.38
CA GLU A 589 47.73 -32.62 8.52
C GLU A 589 49.07 -32.27 9.16
N GLU A 590 49.59 -31.07 8.84
CA GLU A 590 50.93 -30.60 9.23
C GLU A 590 51.14 -30.41 10.75
N GLY A 591 50.13 -30.73 11.58
CA GLY A 591 50.21 -30.57 13.03
C GLY A 591 49.20 -31.36 13.83
N VAL A 592 49.34 -31.22 15.15
CA VAL A 592 48.53 -31.86 16.20
C VAL A 592 47.89 -30.78 17.06
N TYR A 593 46.64 -30.98 17.46
CA TYR A 593 45.89 -30.03 18.28
C TYR A 593 46.55 -29.80 19.65
N SER A 594 46.68 -28.54 20.07
CA SER A 594 47.43 -28.12 21.26
C SER A 594 46.92 -28.66 22.60
N GLU A 595 45.68 -29.14 22.65
CA GLU A 595 45.07 -29.72 23.86
C GLU A 595 44.99 -31.27 23.78
N SER A 596 45.71 -31.89 22.85
CA SER A 596 45.86 -33.34 22.80
C SER A 596 46.42 -33.90 24.11
N VAL A 597 45.94 -35.07 24.53
CA VAL A 597 46.52 -35.75 25.70
C VAL A 597 48.00 -36.08 25.44
N MET A 598 48.82 -36.07 26.50
CA MET A 598 50.28 -36.21 26.39
C MET A 598 50.98 -35.13 25.52
N ILE A 599 50.43 -33.91 25.41
CA ILE A 599 51.02 -32.82 24.58
C ILE A 599 52.53 -32.61 24.77
N ARG A 600 53.04 -32.70 26.01
CA ARG A 600 54.48 -32.53 26.32
C ARG A 600 55.37 -33.60 25.67
N ASP A 601 54.86 -34.80 25.44
CA ASP A 601 55.60 -35.87 24.79
C ASP A 601 55.74 -35.62 23.26
N PHE A 602 54.99 -34.66 22.70
CA PHE A 602 55.19 -34.18 21.32
C PHE A 602 56.35 -33.18 21.17
N ASP A 603 56.93 -32.64 22.26
CA ASP A 603 58.02 -31.63 22.21
C ASP A 603 59.23 -32.07 21.38
N ALA A 604 59.50 -33.37 21.30
CA ALA A 604 60.56 -33.96 20.48
C ALA A 604 60.26 -33.90 18.97
N PHE A 605 58.98 -33.91 18.59
CA PHE A 605 58.48 -33.85 17.22
C PHE A 605 58.22 -32.41 16.77
N VAL A 606 57.80 -31.53 17.69
CA VAL A 606 57.71 -30.08 17.45
C VAL A 606 59.08 -29.50 17.09
N ARG A 607 60.13 -29.86 17.84
CA ARG A 607 61.54 -29.57 17.48
C ARG A 607 62.03 -30.21 16.17
N ARG A 608 61.21 -31.07 15.54
CA ARG A 608 61.43 -31.68 14.22
C ARG A 608 60.39 -31.21 13.19
N GLY A 609 59.76 -30.06 13.41
CA GLY A 609 58.85 -29.41 12.46
C GLY A 609 57.38 -29.85 12.50
N LEU A 610 56.94 -30.59 13.52
CA LEU A 610 55.50 -30.77 13.76
C LEU A 610 54.89 -29.46 14.28
N LYS A 611 53.80 -28.97 13.68
CA LYS A 611 53.08 -27.80 14.20
C LYS A 611 52.19 -28.21 15.39
N LEU A 612 52.15 -27.39 16.43
CA LEU A 612 51.04 -27.44 17.40
C LEU A 612 49.96 -26.47 16.90
N LEU A 613 48.76 -26.99 16.70
CA LEU A 613 47.65 -26.24 16.10
C LEU A 613 46.70 -25.77 17.22
N PRO A 614 46.39 -24.46 17.30
CA PRO A 614 45.41 -23.94 18.25
C PRO A 614 43.98 -24.37 17.86
N PRO A 615 42.96 -24.05 18.67
CA PRO A 615 41.56 -24.15 18.26
C PRO A 615 41.33 -23.28 17.00
N ARG A 616 40.74 -23.86 15.95
CA ARG A 616 40.40 -23.16 14.72
C ARG A 616 38.96 -22.65 14.79
N PRO A 617 38.73 -21.33 14.78
CA PRO A 617 37.41 -20.81 14.48
C PRO A 617 37.09 -21.10 13.01
N TYR A 618 35.85 -21.51 12.75
CA TYR A 618 35.28 -21.61 11.42
C TYR A 618 33.95 -20.87 11.39
N SER A 619 33.52 -20.47 10.19
CA SER A 619 32.21 -19.85 10.02
C SER A 619 31.52 -20.36 8.77
N GLN A 620 30.19 -20.41 8.84
CA GLN A 620 29.30 -20.70 7.74
C GLN A 620 28.33 -19.53 7.59
N LYS A 621 28.28 -18.97 6.39
CA LYS A 621 27.52 -17.78 6.03
C LYS A 621 26.65 -18.04 4.82
N PHE A 622 25.61 -17.25 4.71
CA PHE A 622 24.76 -17.19 3.54
C PHE A 622 24.31 -15.76 3.27
N SER A 623 23.94 -15.48 2.03
CA SER A 623 23.31 -14.21 1.64
C SER A 623 21.95 -14.42 1.01
N VAL A 624 21.12 -13.39 1.19
CA VAL A 624 19.75 -13.30 0.70
C VAL A 624 19.51 -11.91 0.12
N SER A 625 18.49 -11.78 -0.71
CA SER A 625 17.85 -10.47 -0.97
C SER A 625 16.44 -10.49 -0.35
N VAL A 626 15.99 -9.36 0.15
CA VAL A 626 14.70 -9.20 0.84
C VAL A 626 13.96 -8.02 0.24
N SER A 627 12.68 -8.19 -0.05
CA SER A 627 11.75 -7.08 -0.30
C SER A 627 10.56 -7.21 0.64
N SER A 628 10.12 -6.09 1.18
CA SER A 628 8.98 -6.00 2.09
C SER A 628 8.00 -4.93 1.64
N VAL A 629 6.73 -5.16 1.95
CA VAL A 629 5.67 -4.15 1.92
C VAL A 629 5.00 -4.18 3.29
N ILE A 630 5.12 -3.08 4.03
CA ILE A 630 4.33 -2.85 5.23
C ILE A 630 3.20 -1.91 4.84
N ASN A 631 1.97 -2.31 5.09
CA ASN A 631 0.80 -1.44 5.01
C ASN A 631 0.30 -1.14 6.42
N ASN A 632 0.68 0.03 6.95
CA ASN A 632 0.20 0.55 8.22
C ASN A 632 -1.22 1.08 8.00
N LYS A 633 -2.19 0.51 8.72
CA LYS A 633 -3.59 0.94 8.66
C LYS A 633 -3.85 2.05 9.69
N PHE A 634 -4.96 2.77 9.55
CA PHE A 634 -5.46 3.61 10.64
C PHE A 634 -5.87 2.75 11.86
N ASN A 635 -5.84 3.34 13.06
CA ASN A 635 -6.04 2.64 14.34
C ASN A 635 -7.50 2.54 14.75
#